data_AF-A0A8C7E845-F1
#
_entry.id   AF-A0A8C7E845-F1
#
_cell.length_a   1.000
_cell.length_b   1.000
_cell.length_c   1.000
_cell.angle_alpha   90.00
_cell.angle_beta   90.00
_cell.angle_gamma   90.00
#
_symmetry.space_group_name_H-M   'P 1'
#
loop_
_entity.id
_entity.type
_entity.pdbx_description
1 polymer ?
#
loop_
_entity_poly.entity_id
_entity_poly.type
_entity_poly.pdbx_seq_one_letter_code
_entity_poly.pdbx_strand_id
1 'polypeptide(L)'
;MPPRCGLLVARGALAACGALVDPQAHVSRCVLELCVDGEEGRAPCRALGAYAAACEEAGVALAAWREAAGCAEEPGPPGGSSIKGGHMGRPQVGGGVNVGVDVDMEVSTWRWRTRSQWRWRRRCRCRCGCRTRCRSGERCVEAPGGARCAPSKYVTCVATGDPHYTTFDGLRYDFQGTCVYLLAAPCGPGAPAREPFRVTVENHNRGSKAVSFTKSVSLEVYGTVITMSQEHPRKVQVNGTFVELPFAQGDDFRVYASGVHGFVRTRSDLRVTFDWHSYARVIAPRAYAGGLCGLCGDADGDPANDVPGGDPVAFADAWKVADVPGCSAGCAGDCAVCDEARKAPYRGAGLCGLLAGPPFAACHAALDPAPFVEDCAFDVCQYGGHHDMLCAAVAAYVAACQQRGLRLGPWRTPELCSEAQRGRRGGASKTGSRGPVASK
;
A
#
# COMPACT_ATOMS: atom_id res chain seq x y z
N MET A 1 -37.00 14.39 6.95
CA MET A 1 -35.99 15.47 6.87
C MET A 1 -35.98 16.21 8.20
N PRO A 2 -34.83 16.72 8.69
CA PRO A 2 -34.84 17.79 9.68
C PRO A 2 -35.68 18.93 9.08
N PRO A 3 -36.58 19.55 9.85
CA PRO A 3 -37.65 20.40 9.30
C PRO A 3 -37.18 21.59 8.45
N ARG A 4 -35.89 21.97 8.50
CA ARG A 4 -35.35 23.17 7.84
C ARG A 4 -34.74 22.96 6.45
N CYS A 5 -34.00 21.87 6.17
CA CYS A 5 -33.40 21.67 4.82
C CYS A 5 -34.44 21.30 3.75
N GLY A 6 -35.62 20.85 4.15
CA GLY A 6 -36.73 20.57 3.23
C GLY A 6 -37.33 21.82 2.58
N LEU A 7 -37.01 23.02 3.08
CA LEU A 7 -37.50 24.29 2.54
C LEU A 7 -36.96 24.62 1.15
N LEU A 8 -35.78 24.08 0.78
CA LEU A 8 -35.20 24.22 -0.56
C LEU A 8 -35.98 23.47 -1.64
N VAL A 9 -36.80 22.50 -1.23
CA VAL A 9 -37.53 21.58 -2.12
C VAL A 9 -39.05 21.63 -1.90
N ALA A 10 -39.51 22.47 -0.97
CA ALA A 10 -40.93 22.68 -0.66
C ALA A 10 -41.47 23.91 -1.41
N ARG A 11 -42.75 23.90 -1.77
CA ARG A 11 -43.42 25.03 -2.42
C ARG A 11 -43.31 26.30 -1.56
N GLY A 12 -42.86 27.42 -2.16
CA GLY A 12 -42.65 28.70 -1.48
C GLY A 12 -41.55 29.54 -2.14
N ALA A 13 -41.08 30.59 -1.43
CA ALA A 13 -40.10 31.57 -1.94
C ALA A 13 -38.80 30.94 -2.48
N LEU A 14 -38.32 29.84 -1.89
CA LEU A 14 -37.08 29.15 -2.30
C LEU A 14 -37.26 28.21 -3.51
N ALA A 15 -38.49 27.86 -3.87
CA ALA A 15 -38.76 26.99 -5.03
C ALA A 15 -38.73 27.74 -6.37
N ALA A 16 -38.83 29.07 -6.36
CA ALA A 16 -38.91 29.90 -7.57
C ALA A 16 -37.65 29.80 -8.44
N CYS A 17 -36.50 29.50 -7.84
CA CYS A 17 -35.21 29.37 -8.53
C CYS A 17 -34.84 27.93 -8.90
N GLY A 18 -35.60 26.92 -8.44
CA GLY A 18 -35.24 25.50 -8.62
C GLY A 18 -35.22 25.03 -10.09
N ALA A 19 -35.73 25.83 -11.03
CA ALA A 19 -35.62 25.59 -12.47
C ALA A 19 -34.31 26.09 -13.09
N LEU A 20 -33.57 26.96 -12.40
CA LEU A 20 -32.32 27.59 -12.87
C LEU A 20 -31.09 27.11 -12.08
N VAL A 21 -31.25 26.90 -10.78
CA VAL A 21 -30.20 26.38 -9.90
C VAL A 21 -30.70 25.06 -9.30
N ASP A 22 -29.97 23.97 -9.50
CA ASP A 22 -30.34 22.66 -8.94
C ASP A 22 -30.26 22.72 -7.39
N PRO A 23 -31.41 22.62 -6.69
CA PRO A 23 -31.44 22.72 -5.23
C PRO A 23 -30.77 21.50 -4.57
N GLN A 24 -30.57 20.38 -5.29
CA GLN A 24 -30.14 19.11 -4.69
C GLN A 24 -28.72 19.15 -4.12
N ALA A 25 -27.81 19.90 -4.75
CA ALA A 25 -26.46 20.11 -4.24
C ALA A 25 -26.48 20.91 -2.92
N HIS A 26 -27.35 21.91 -2.82
CA HIS A 26 -27.49 22.77 -1.64
C HIS A 26 -28.23 22.06 -0.49
N VAL A 27 -29.20 21.20 -0.81
CA VAL A 27 -29.87 20.31 0.15
C VAL A 27 -28.87 19.33 0.76
N SER A 28 -28.05 18.70 -0.09
CA SER A 28 -27.00 17.76 0.36
C SER A 28 -26.02 18.44 1.32
N ARG A 29 -25.60 19.67 1.00
CA ARG A 29 -24.75 20.48 1.88
C ARG A 29 -25.43 20.90 3.19
N CYS A 30 -26.70 21.33 3.14
CA CYS A 30 -27.48 21.69 4.33
C CYS A 30 -27.60 20.50 5.31
N VAL A 31 -27.86 19.31 4.78
CA VAL A 31 -27.96 18.07 5.56
C VAL A 31 -26.59 17.69 6.14
N LEU A 32 -25.51 17.84 5.37
CA LEU A 32 -24.14 17.62 5.83
C LEU A 32 -23.77 18.54 7.00
N GLU A 33 -24.03 19.85 6.89
CA GLU A 33 -23.72 20.82 7.94
C GLU A 33 -24.54 20.57 9.22
N LEU A 34 -25.82 20.19 9.09
CA LEU A 34 -26.64 19.74 10.24
C LEU A 34 -26.09 18.48 10.93
N CYS A 35 -25.43 17.59 10.19
CA CYS A 35 -24.82 16.39 10.75
C CYS A 35 -23.53 16.69 11.52
N VAL A 36 -22.82 17.76 11.15
CA VAL A 36 -21.54 18.16 11.76
C VAL A 36 -21.77 19.04 12.99
N ASP A 37 -22.66 20.03 12.88
CA ASP A 37 -22.83 21.08 13.90
C ASP A 37 -23.98 20.81 14.90
N GLY A 38 -24.84 19.81 14.63
CA GLY A 38 -26.04 19.54 15.43
C GLY A 38 -27.20 20.52 15.15
N GLU A 39 -28.38 20.30 15.76
CA GLU A 39 -29.58 21.11 15.51
C GLU A 39 -29.52 22.54 16.10
N GLU A 40 -28.52 22.84 16.94
CA GLU A 40 -28.33 24.16 17.56
C GLU A 40 -27.58 25.14 16.65
N GLY A 41 -28.31 25.75 15.70
CA GLY A 41 -28.04 27.14 15.30
C GLY A 41 -27.24 27.37 14.01
N ARG A 42 -27.82 28.21 13.13
CA ARG A 42 -27.24 28.87 11.94
C ARG A 42 -26.76 28.03 10.75
N ALA A 43 -26.39 26.75 10.90
CA ALA A 43 -25.95 25.91 9.77
C ALA A 43 -26.97 25.83 8.60
N PRO A 44 -28.26 25.53 8.85
CA PRO A 44 -29.28 25.57 7.79
C PRO A 44 -29.37 26.94 7.10
N CYS A 45 -29.22 28.03 7.85
CA CYS A 45 -29.32 29.38 7.32
C CYS A 45 -28.12 29.77 6.43
N ARG A 46 -26.93 29.22 6.70
CA ARG A 46 -25.74 29.38 5.83
C ARG A 46 -25.94 28.68 4.49
N ALA A 47 -26.39 27.42 4.51
CA ALA A 47 -26.67 26.66 3.31
C ALA A 47 -27.81 27.27 2.47
N LEU A 48 -28.87 27.73 3.13
CA LEU A 48 -29.97 28.45 2.49
C LEU A 48 -29.52 29.80 1.90
N GLY A 49 -28.62 30.52 2.58
CA GLY A 49 -28.05 31.77 2.09
C GLY A 49 -27.17 31.58 0.86
N ALA A 50 -26.40 30.49 0.80
CA ALA A 50 -25.58 30.16 -0.37
C ALA A 50 -26.45 29.83 -1.59
N TYR A 51 -27.59 29.15 -1.39
CA TYR A 51 -28.55 28.92 -2.48
C TYR A 51 -29.21 30.22 -2.94
N ALA A 52 -29.62 31.09 -2.01
CA ALA A 52 -30.19 32.39 -2.37
C ALA A 52 -29.21 33.27 -3.17
N ALA A 53 -27.92 33.27 -2.82
CA ALA A 53 -26.88 33.99 -3.58
C ALA A 53 -26.70 33.41 -4.99
N ALA A 54 -26.67 32.08 -5.14
CA ALA A 54 -26.61 31.44 -6.46
C ALA A 54 -27.84 31.77 -7.33
N CYS A 55 -29.01 31.92 -6.71
CA CYS A 55 -30.23 32.33 -7.40
C CYS A 55 -30.18 33.80 -7.86
N GLU A 56 -29.63 34.69 -7.04
CA GLU A 56 -29.42 36.09 -7.41
C GLU A 56 -28.44 36.23 -8.58
N GLU A 57 -27.34 35.46 -8.58
CA GLU A 57 -26.40 35.39 -9.70
C GLU A 57 -27.06 34.86 -10.99
N ALA A 58 -28.04 33.96 -10.85
CA ALA A 58 -28.87 33.47 -11.95
C ALA A 58 -30.02 34.42 -12.34
N GLY A 59 -30.08 35.62 -11.76
CA GLY A 59 -31.05 36.67 -12.09
C GLY A 59 -32.40 36.55 -11.37
N VAL A 60 -32.52 35.71 -10.34
CA VAL A 60 -33.75 35.49 -9.57
C VAL A 60 -33.53 35.87 -8.10
N ALA A 61 -34.04 37.04 -7.71
CA ALA A 61 -34.03 37.47 -6.31
C ALA A 61 -35.13 36.74 -5.50
N LEU A 62 -34.73 36.04 -4.44
CA LEU A 62 -35.65 35.32 -3.56
C LEU A 62 -36.13 36.23 -2.43
N ALA A 63 -37.21 36.99 -2.65
CA ALA A 63 -37.73 37.89 -1.61
C ALA A 63 -38.15 37.15 -0.33
N ALA A 64 -37.85 37.73 0.83
CA ALA A 64 -38.25 37.25 2.16
C ALA A 64 -37.86 35.79 2.50
N TRP A 65 -36.87 35.21 1.80
CA TRP A 65 -36.45 33.82 2.04
C TRP A 65 -35.96 33.59 3.48
N ARG A 66 -35.36 34.62 4.11
CA ARG A 66 -34.87 34.56 5.49
C ARG A 66 -36.00 34.43 6.51
N GLU A 67 -37.09 35.17 6.34
CA GLU A 67 -38.26 35.07 7.21
C GLU A 67 -38.98 33.74 7.02
N ALA A 68 -39.17 33.32 5.77
CA ALA A 68 -39.77 32.04 5.42
C ALA A 68 -38.97 30.83 5.95
N ALA A 69 -37.66 30.99 6.14
CA ALA A 69 -36.77 29.97 6.69
C ALA A 69 -36.53 30.07 8.19
N GLY A 70 -37.06 31.09 8.88
CA GLY A 70 -36.73 31.36 10.28
C GLY A 70 -35.25 31.71 10.50
N CYS A 71 -34.64 32.35 9.50
CA CYS A 71 -33.25 32.79 9.43
C CYS A 71 -33.11 34.32 9.48
N ALA A 72 -34.13 35.02 9.98
CA ALA A 72 -34.05 36.46 10.27
C ALA A 72 -33.01 36.70 11.37
N GLU A 73 -32.13 37.69 11.18
CA GLU A 73 -31.23 38.14 12.24
C GLU A 73 -32.05 38.90 13.29
N GLU A 74 -31.77 38.69 14.58
CA GLU A 74 -32.33 39.57 15.60
C GLU A 74 -31.80 40.99 15.40
N PRO A 75 -32.64 42.03 15.54
CA PRO A 75 -32.15 43.40 15.51
C PRO A 75 -31.17 43.60 16.68
N GLY A 76 -29.91 43.91 16.36
CA GLY A 76 -28.93 44.31 17.36
C GLY A 76 -29.42 45.54 18.13
N PRO A 77 -29.00 45.73 19.40
CA PRO A 77 -29.46 46.83 20.23
C PRO A 77 -29.10 48.19 19.59
N PRO A 78 -29.89 49.26 19.83
CA PRO A 78 -29.64 50.56 19.26
C PRO A 78 -28.47 51.22 20.00
N GLY A 79 -27.37 51.48 19.31
CA GLY A 79 -26.24 52.19 19.90
C GLY A 79 -24.97 52.02 19.07
N GLY A 80 -24.54 53.12 18.45
CA GLY A 80 -23.50 53.11 17.44
C GLY A 80 -22.10 52.79 17.95
N SER A 81 -21.25 52.35 17.02
CA SER A 81 -19.87 52.80 16.88
C SER A 81 -19.28 52.23 15.60
N SER A 82 -18.71 53.15 14.82
CA SER A 82 -18.01 52.93 13.56
C SER A 82 -16.84 51.94 13.73
N ILE A 83 -16.74 50.93 12.86
CA ILE A 83 -15.49 50.15 12.71
C ILE A 83 -14.87 50.51 11.35
N LYS A 84 -13.78 51.26 11.44
CA LYS A 84 -12.84 51.57 10.36
C LYS A 84 -12.23 50.29 9.79
N GLY A 85 -11.93 50.33 8.50
CA GLY A 85 -11.34 49.23 7.74
C GLY A 85 -10.04 48.67 8.33
N GLY A 86 -9.89 47.35 8.23
CA GLY A 86 -8.67 46.61 8.46
C GLY A 86 -8.48 45.57 7.36
N HIS A 87 -7.30 45.57 6.75
CA HIS A 87 -6.86 44.72 5.65
C HIS A 87 -7.18 43.22 5.82
N MET A 88 -7.61 42.57 4.72
CA MET A 88 -7.52 41.12 4.57
C MET A 88 -6.04 40.70 4.47
N GLY A 89 -5.49 40.22 5.59
CA GLY A 89 -4.33 39.34 5.57
C GLY A 89 -4.75 37.94 5.11
N ARG A 90 -3.98 37.33 4.21
CA ARG A 90 -4.11 35.92 3.78
C ARG A 90 -4.13 34.99 5.01
N PRO A 91 -5.02 34.00 5.11
CA PRO A 91 -4.88 32.96 6.12
C PRO A 91 -3.71 32.04 5.75
N GLN A 92 -2.77 31.91 6.68
CA GLN A 92 -1.75 30.87 6.67
C GLN A 92 -2.40 29.48 6.70
N VAL A 93 -1.87 28.56 5.91
CA VAL A 93 -2.21 27.15 5.90
C VAL A 93 -1.62 26.49 7.15
N GLY A 94 -2.38 26.49 8.24
CA GLY A 94 -2.14 25.67 9.43
C GLY A 94 -2.70 24.26 9.23
N GLY A 95 -1.91 23.25 9.57
CA GLY A 95 -2.16 21.82 9.34
C GLY A 95 -3.59 21.36 9.62
N GLY A 96 -4.34 21.10 8.55
CA GLY A 96 -5.68 20.53 8.59
C GLY A 96 -5.65 19.06 8.97
N VAL A 97 -6.27 18.73 10.09
CA VAL A 97 -6.64 17.37 10.46
C VAL A 97 -7.72 16.92 9.47
N ASN A 98 -7.44 15.89 8.66
CA ASN A 98 -8.44 15.32 7.77
C ASN A 98 -9.57 14.68 8.58
N VAL A 99 -10.69 15.38 8.73
CA VAL A 99 -11.96 14.79 9.17
C VAL A 99 -12.57 14.13 7.93
N GLY A 100 -12.15 12.90 7.64
CA GLY A 100 -12.78 12.09 6.59
C GLY A 100 -14.15 11.64 7.06
N VAL A 101 -15.21 12.28 6.55
CA VAL A 101 -16.59 11.83 6.73
C VAL A 101 -17.03 11.22 5.41
N ASP A 102 -16.93 9.89 5.28
CA ASP A 102 -17.67 9.19 4.22
C ASP A 102 -19.14 9.09 4.70
N VAL A 103 -20.03 9.73 3.95
CA VAL A 103 -21.48 9.69 4.21
C VAL A 103 -22.11 8.80 3.15
N ASP A 104 -22.47 7.57 3.51
CA ASP A 104 -23.25 6.71 2.63
C ASP A 104 -24.72 7.17 2.61
N MET A 105 -25.17 7.71 1.48
CA MET A 105 -26.55 8.16 1.27
C MET A 105 -27.30 7.15 0.38
N GLU A 106 -28.05 6.22 0.96
CA GLU A 106 -29.13 5.54 0.22
C GLU A 106 -30.30 6.50 0.03
N VAL A 107 -30.34 7.19 -1.12
CA VAL A 107 -31.49 7.99 -1.53
C VAL A 107 -32.54 7.05 -2.13
N SER A 108 -33.58 6.70 -1.36
CA SER A 108 -34.72 5.95 -1.89
C SER A 108 -35.58 6.86 -2.77
N THR A 109 -35.82 6.45 -4.01
CA THR A 109 -36.60 7.20 -5.01
C THR A 109 -38.07 7.33 -4.62
N TRP A 110 -38.64 8.51 -4.87
CA TRP A 110 -40.06 8.77 -4.76
C TRP A 110 -40.89 7.88 -5.71
N ARG A 111 -42.03 7.33 -5.25
CA ARG A 111 -43.10 6.81 -6.12
C ARG A 111 -44.40 7.56 -5.90
N TRP A 112 -45.01 7.98 -7.00
CA TRP A 112 -46.32 8.61 -7.03
C TRP A 112 -47.40 7.67 -6.47
N ARG A 113 -48.28 8.21 -5.62
CA ARG A 113 -49.56 7.56 -5.35
C ARG A 113 -50.74 8.37 -5.89
N THR A 114 -50.67 9.71 -5.87
CA THR A 114 -51.57 10.65 -6.60
C THR A 114 -50.94 12.07 -6.61
N ARG A 115 -51.49 12.99 -7.43
CA ARG A 115 -50.94 14.30 -7.83
C ARG A 115 -50.73 15.36 -6.72
N SER A 116 -50.86 15.02 -5.43
CA SER A 116 -50.79 16.01 -4.35
C SER A 116 -50.45 15.49 -2.94
N GLN A 117 -50.03 14.23 -2.75
CA GLN A 117 -49.57 13.76 -1.43
C GLN A 117 -48.33 12.85 -1.49
N TRP A 118 -47.30 13.28 -0.78
CA TRP A 118 -46.08 12.54 -0.51
C TRP A 118 -46.22 11.79 0.82
N ARG A 119 -46.07 10.46 0.85
CA ARG A 119 -46.04 9.68 2.10
C ARG A 119 -44.69 9.02 2.30
N TRP A 120 -44.02 9.40 3.40
CA TRP A 120 -42.75 8.84 3.83
C TRP A 120 -42.92 7.42 4.39
N ARG A 121 -42.02 6.50 4.01
CA ARG A 121 -41.77 5.27 4.78
C ARG A 121 -40.25 5.13 4.96
N ARG A 122 -39.83 4.99 6.23
CA ARG A 122 -38.47 4.78 6.79
C ARG A 122 -37.74 6.05 7.24
N ARG A 123 -37.46 6.16 8.55
CA ARG A 123 -36.55 7.17 9.17
C ARG A 123 -35.17 7.13 8.50
N CYS A 124 -34.65 8.27 8.03
CA CYS A 124 -33.21 8.42 7.83
C CYS A 124 -32.53 8.29 9.19
N ARG A 125 -31.60 7.33 9.33
CA ARG A 125 -30.57 7.39 10.38
C ARG A 125 -29.31 7.87 9.69
N CYS A 126 -28.81 9.05 10.08
CA CYS A 126 -27.42 9.40 9.82
C CYS A 126 -26.55 8.44 10.64
N ARG A 127 -25.88 7.49 9.97
CA ARG A 127 -24.74 6.79 10.58
C ARG A 127 -23.52 7.64 10.26
N CYS A 128 -23.10 8.48 11.19
CA CYS A 128 -21.77 9.07 11.13
C CYS A 128 -20.79 7.93 11.40
N GLY A 129 -20.16 7.40 10.35
CA GLY A 129 -19.35 6.18 10.41
C GLY A 129 -18.28 6.23 11.50
N CYS A 130 -17.53 7.33 11.63
CA CYS A 130 -16.57 7.51 12.71
C CYS A 130 -16.89 8.72 13.60
N ARG A 131 -17.16 8.44 14.89
CA ARG A 131 -16.94 9.43 15.96
C ARG A 131 -15.48 9.50 16.40
N THR A 132 -14.65 8.54 15.98
CA THR A 132 -13.26 8.35 16.39
C THR A 132 -12.27 9.08 15.47
N ARG A 133 -11.40 9.89 16.06
CA ARG A 133 -10.28 10.53 15.37
C ARG A 133 -9.18 9.49 15.12
N CYS A 134 -8.94 9.13 13.87
CA CYS A 134 -7.86 8.20 13.50
C CYS A 134 -6.48 8.84 13.65
N ARG A 135 -5.44 8.00 13.81
CA ARG A 135 -4.06 8.48 13.96
C ARG A 135 -3.54 9.03 12.62
N SER A 136 -2.44 9.77 12.67
CA SER A 136 -1.73 10.16 11.45
C SER A 136 -1.33 8.92 10.64
N GLY A 137 -1.65 8.91 9.35
CA GLY A 137 -1.44 7.77 8.45
C GLY A 137 -2.58 6.75 8.41
N GLU A 138 -3.69 6.99 9.12
CA GLU A 138 -4.90 6.17 9.08
C GLU A 138 -6.08 6.96 8.52
N ARG A 139 -7.10 6.25 8.02
CA ARG A 139 -8.41 6.77 7.65
C ARG A 139 -9.50 5.92 8.30
N CYS A 140 -10.63 6.54 8.58
CA CYS A 140 -11.83 5.80 8.96
C CYS A 140 -12.29 4.93 7.79
N VAL A 141 -12.59 3.67 8.04
CA VAL A 141 -13.23 2.77 7.09
C VAL A 141 -14.41 2.07 7.76
N GLU A 142 -15.50 1.91 7.04
CA GLU A 142 -16.60 1.07 7.50
C GLU A 142 -16.18 -0.41 7.45
N ALA A 143 -16.48 -1.15 8.51
CA ALA A 143 -16.21 -2.58 8.60
C ALA A 143 -17.42 -3.31 9.23
N PRO A 144 -17.55 -4.63 8.98
CA PRO A 144 -18.52 -5.45 9.71
C PRO A 144 -18.26 -5.31 11.22
N GLY A 145 -19.24 -4.80 11.97
CA GLY A 145 -19.11 -4.52 13.41
C GLY A 145 -18.92 -3.05 13.79
N GLY A 146 -18.82 -2.13 12.82
CA GLY A 146 -18.69 -0.69 13.06
C GLY A 146 -17.47 -0.11 12.35
N ALA A 147 -17.36 1.22 12.31
CA ALA A 147 -16.20 1.84 11.67
C ALA A 147 -14.94 1.67 12.50
N ARG A 148 -13.81 1.52 11.80
CA ARG A 148 -12.49 1.35 12.39
C ARG A 148 -11.47 2.21 11.67
N CYS A 149 -10.37 2.54 12.33
CA CYS A 149 -9.24 3.14 11.66
C CYS A 149 -8.46 2.06 10.90
N ALA A 150 -8.10 2.36 9.65
CA ALA A 150 -7.25 1.53 8.82
C ALA A 150 -6.16 2.40 8.17
N PRO A 151 -5.00 1.83 7.84
CA PRO A 151 -3.95 2.58 7.15
C PRO A 151 -4.47 3.24 5.86
N SER A 152 -4.13 4.51 5.65
CA SER A 152 -4.52 5.25 4.45
C SER A 152 -3.51 5.13 3.32
N LYS A 153 -2.24 4.88 3.67
CA LYS A 153 -1.12 4.71 2.74
C LYS A 153 -0.16 3.66 3.29
N TYR A 154 0.68 3.11 2.42
CA TYR A 154 1.70 2.14 2.76
C TYR A 154 3.03 2.54 2.14
N VAL A 155 4.12 2.09 2.76
CA VAL A 155 5.48 2.10 2.22
C VAL A 155 5.89 0.66 1.95
N THR A 156 6.72 0.43 0.93
CA THR A 156 7.13 -0.93 0.55
C THR A 156 8.63 -1.00 0.40
N CYS A 157 9.23 -1.99 1.04
CA CYS A 157 10.60 -2.39 0.82
C CYS A 157 10.63 -3.79 0.21
N VAL A 158 11.59 -4.02 -0.68
CA VAL A 158 11.78 -5.29 -1.37
C VAL A 158 13.25 -5.70 -1.27
N ALA A 159 13.49 -6.98 -0.99
CA ALA A 159 14.77 -7.63 -1.19
C ALA A 159 14.57 -8.73 -2.23
N THR A 160 15.29 -8.67 -3.35
CA THR A 160 15.17 -9.63 -4.45
C THR A 160 16.52 -10.21 -4.83
N GLY A 161 16.52 -11.48 -5.22
CA GLY A 161 17.65 -12.07 -5.94
C GLY A 161 18.94 -12.07 -5.12
N ASP A 162 20.00 -11.58 -5.76
CA ASP A 162 21.40 -11.51 -5.36
C ASP A 162 21.83 -10.12 -4.86
N PRO A 163 21.72 -9.87 -3.56
CA PRO A 163 20.60 -9.17 -2.96
C PRO A 163 20.55 -7.74 -3.47
N HIS A 164 19.60 -7.50 -4.37
CA HIS A 164 19.13 -6.17 -4.74
C HIS A 164 18.10 -5.74 -3.70
N TYR A 165 18.37 -4.62 -3.03
CA TYR A 165 17.43 -3.99 -2.10
C TYR A 165 16.79 -2.79 -2.77
N THR A 166 15.50 -2.61 -2.51
CA THR A 166 14.78 -1.35 -2.74
C THR A 166 14.19 -0.92 -1.42
N THR A 167 14.67 0.19 -0.88
CA THR A 167 14.25 0.73 0.42
C THR A 167 12.82 1.25 0.38
N PHE A 168 12.28 1.64 1.54
CA PHE A 168 10.95 2.22 1.62
C PHE A 168 10.78 3.51 0.81
N ASP A 169 11.85 4.30 0.67
CA ASP A 169 11.86 5.55 -0.10
C ASP A 169 12.33 5.37 -1.56
N GLY A 170 12.64 4.13 -1.94
CA GLY A 170 12.91 3.73 -3.32
C GLY A 170 14.39 3.76 -3.71
N LEU A 171 15.30 3.97 -2.76
CA LEU A 171 16.73 3.81 -3.02
C LEU A 171 17.03 2.35 -3.37
N ARG A 172 17.78 2.13 -4.46
CA ARG A 172 18.27 0.82 -4.86
C ARG A 172 19.75 0.68 -4.53
N TYR A 173 20.11 -0.45 -3.94
CA TYR A 173 21.51 -0.78 -3.66
C TYR A 173 21.69 -2.30 -3.57
N ASP A 174 22.93 -2.73 -3.73
CA ASP A 174 23.29 -4.15 -3.75
C ASP A 174 24.15 -4.49 -2.54
N PHE A 175 23.87 -5.62 -1.91
CA PHE A 175 24.66 -6.08 -0.76
C PHE A 175 24.69 -7.60 -0.63
N GLN A 176 25.88 -8.18 -0.76
CA GLN A 176 26.11 -9.63 -0.90
C GLN A 176 26.41 -10.36 0.42
N GLY A 177 25.96 -9.84 1.56
CA GLY A 177 26.18 -10.49 2.86
C GLY A 177 25.48 -11.85 2.96
N THR A 178 26.07 -12.80 3.69
CA THR A 178 25.57 -14.19 3.86
C THR A 178 25.19 -14.54 5.30
N CYS A 179 24.93 -13.50 6.10
CA CYS A 179 24.56 -13.61 7.50
C CYS A 179 23.04 -13.42 7.68
N VAL A 180 22.60 -13.30 8.94
CA VAL A 180 21.25 -12.84 9.26
C VAL A 180 21.28 -11.33 9.46
N TYR A 181 20.43 -10.61 8.73
CA TYR A 181 20.35 -9.16 8.77
C TYR A 181 18.97 -8.67 9.19
N LEU A 182 18.94 -7.52 9.87
CA LEU A 182 17.70 -6.79 10.13
C LEU A 182 17.19 -6.13 8.85
N LEU A 183 16.09 -6.64 8.31
CA LEU A 183 15.47 -6.06 7.11
C LEU A 183 14.69 -4.80 7.48
N ALA A 184 13.79 -4.89 8.46
CA ALA A 184 13.01 -3.75 8.93
C ALA A 184 12.52 -3.96 10.37
N ALA A 185 12.60 -2.92 11.20
CA ALA A 185 11.93 -2.84 12.49
C ALA A 185 11.60 -1.39 12.85
N PRO A 186 10.66 -1.12 13.76
CA PRO A 186 10.53 0.19 14.39
C PRO A 186 11.73 0.50 15.28
N CYS A 187 12.29 1.71 15.17
CA CYS A 187 13.53 2.12 15.84
C CYS A 187 13.42 3.52 16.46
N GLY A 188 14.09 3.72 17.60
CA GLY A 188 14.25 5.03 18.25
C GLY A 188 13.05 5.52 19.10
N PRO A 189 13.26 6.57 19.91
CA PRO A 189 12.26 7.14 20.83
C PRO A 189 11.14 7.95 20.14
N GLY A 190 11.22 8.13 18.82
CA GLY A 190 10.20 8.77 17.97
C GLY A 190 9.32 7.79 17.20
N ALA A 191 9.60 6.47 17.27
CA ALA A 191 8.70 5.46 16.74
C ALA A 191 7.33 5.69 17.41
N PRO A 192 6.27 6.02 16.67
CA PRO A 192 4.96 6.22 17.29
C PRO A 192 4.64 4.95 18.06
N ALA A 193 3.94 5.04 19.19
CA ALA A 193 3.49 3.90 20.01
C ALA A 193 2.69 2.88 19.18
N ARG A 194 3.41 2.07 18.43
CA ARG A 194 2.98 1.16 17.37
C ARG A 194 3.44 -0.21 17.75
N GLU A 195 2.71 -1.17 17.21
CA GLU A 195 3.01 -2.59 17.36
C GLU A 195 4.47 -2.86 16.98
N PRO A 196 5.31 -3.30 17.94
CA PRO A 196 6.68 -3.68 17.67
C PRO A 196 6.71 -4.89 16.76
N PHE A 197 7.63 -4.87 15.80
CA PHE A 197 7.92 -6.03 14.95
C PHE A 197 9.41 -6.03 14.59
N ARG A 198 9.94 -7.19 14.25
CA ARG A 198 11.27 -7.32 13.68
C ARG A 198 11.21 -8.27 12.49
N VAL A 199 11.59 -7.79 11.31
CA VAL A 199 11.75 -8.61 10.11
C VAL A 199 13.22 -8.87 9.89
N THR A 200 13.62 -10.12 9.84
CA THR A 200 14.99 -10.54 9.51
C THR A 200 15.03 -11.39 8.26
N VAL A 201 16.15 -11.31 7.55
CA VAL A 201 16.46 -12.15 6.40
C VAL A 201 17.77 -12.88 6.64
N GLU A 202 17.79 -14.18 6.36
CA GLU A 202 19.01 -14.97 6.28
C GLU A 202 19.40 -15.10 4.82
N ASN A 203 20.61 -14.69 4.46
CA ASN A 203 21.11 -14.81 3.10
C ASN A 203 22.16 -15.93 3.02
N HIS A 204 22.26 -16.61 1.87
CA HIS A 204 23.26 -17.66 1.65
C HIS A 204 23.71 -17.75 0.19
N ASN A 205 24.89 -18.29 -0.02
CA ASN A 205 25.36 -18.68 -1.35
C ASN A 205 24.75 -20.01 -1.79
N ARG A 206 24.43 -20.15 -3.08
CA ARG A 206 23.91 -21.40 -3.69
C ARG A 206 24.96 -22.06 -4.58
N GLY A 207 25.99 -22.63 -3.95
CA GLY A 207 27.13 -23.24 -4.65
C GLY A 207 28.18 -22.22 -5.09
N SER A 208 27.78 -21.16 -5.81
CA SER A 208 28.67 -20.03 -6.15
C SER A 208 28.74 -19.02 -5.01
N LYS A 209 29.96 -18.56 -4.67
CA LYS A 209 30.22 -17.46 -3.72
C LYS A 209 30.10 -16.06 -4.33
N ALA A 210 29.89 -15.98 -5.65
CA ALA A 210 29.80 -14.70 -6.35
C ALA A 210 28.66 -13.84 -5.80
N VAL A 211 27.55 -14.47 -5.40
CA VAL A 211 26.40 -13.77 -4.85
C VAL A 211 25.61 -14.54 -3.78
N SER A 212 24.81 -13.84 -2.97
CA SER A 212 23.98 -14.40 -1.90
C SER A 212 22.48 -14.22 -2.15
N PHE A 213 21.63 -15.16 -1.73
CA PHE A 213 20.17 -15.05 -1.85
C PHE A 213 19.49 -15.16 -0.50
N THR A 214 18.35 -14.48 -0.35
CA THR A 214 17.46 -14.70 0.80
C THR A 214 17.00 -16.16 0.86
N LYS A 215 17.46 -16.85 1.89
CA LYS A 215 17.13 -18.23 2.27
C LYS A 215 15.83 -18.30 3.04
N SER A 216 15.67 -17.38 3.98
CA SER A 216 14.56 -17.38 4.92
C SER A 216 14.20 -15.95 5.30
N VAL A 217 12.91 -15.74 5.58
CA VAL A 217 12.35 -14.50 6.11
C VAL A 217 11.66 -14.84 7.41
N SER A 218 12.01 -14.13 8.49
CA SER A 218 11.40 -14.30 9.80
C SER A 218 10.75 -12.99 10.26
N LEU A 219 9.51 -13.08 10.74
CA LEU A 219 8.79 -12.00 11.40
C LEU A 219 8.64 -12.35 12.87
N GLU A 220 9.23 -11.53 13.74
CA GLU A 220 8.96 -11.53 15.17
C GLU A 220 7.91 -10.46 15.48
N VAL A 221 6.75 -10.89 15.97
CA VAL A 221 5.63 -10.02 16.33
C VAL A 221 4.76 -10.69 17.40
N TYR A 222 4.25 -9.94 18.37
CA TYR A 222 3.43 -10.45 19.49
C TYR A 222 4.07 -11.63 20.25
N GLY A 223 5.39 -11.59 20.46
CA GLY A 223 6.14 -12.68 21.12
C GLY A 223 6.15 -13.99 20.32
N THR A 224 5.83 -13.94 19.03
CA THR A 224 5.79 -15.09 18.13
C THR A 224 6.78 -14.88 16.99
N VAL A 225 7.52 -15.94 16.63
CA VAL A 225 8.42 -15.95 15.48
C VAL A 225 7.78 -16.76 14.36
N ILE A 226 7.57 -16.12 13.21
CA ILE A 226 6.97 -16.71 12.02
C ILE A 226 8.03 -16.78 10.93
N THR A 227 8.38 -17.98 10.47
CA THR A 227 9.48 -18.19 9.52
C THR A 227 8.99 -18.86 8.24
N MET A 228 9.33 -18.25 7.09
CA MET A 228 9.17 -18.81 5.76
C MET A 228 10.56 -19.07 5.18
N SER A 229 10.83 -20.29 4.70
CA SER A 229 12.16 -20.66 4.20
C SER A 229 12.11 -21.38 2.85
N GLN A 230 13.22 -21.27 2.12
CA GLN A 230 13.45 -21.97 0.87
C GLN A 230 13.55 -23.49 1.08
N GLU A 231 14.08 -23.93 2.22
CA GLU A 231 14.24 -25.35 2.57
C GLU A 231 12.89 -26.06 2.70
N HIS A 232 11.85 -25.32 3.10
CA HIS A 232 10.51 -25.85 3.32
C HIS A 232 9.48 -25.01 2.56
N PRO A 233 9.50 -25.04 1.21
CA PRO A 233 8.64 -24.20 0.41
C PRO A 233 7.16 -24.54 0.67
N ARG A 234 6.32 -23.50 0.79
CA ARG A 234 4.89 -23.60 1.14
C ARG A 234 4.59 -24.16 2.53
N LYS A 235 5.60 -24.32 3.39
CA LYS A 235 5.41 -24.63 4.81
C LYS A 235 5.87 -23.43 5.62
N VAL A 236 5.14 -23.14 6.71
CA VAL A 236 5.48 -22.02 7.60
C VAL A 236 5.68 -22.56 9.00
N GLN A 237 6.74 -22.08 9.65
CA GLN A 237 6.98 -22.35 11.06
C GLN A 237 6.47 -21.20 11.92
N VAL A 238 5.80 -21.53 13.02
CA VAL A 238 5.41 -20.61 14.08
C VAL A 238 6.06 -21.12 15.36
N ASN A 239 6.96 -20.34 15.94
CA ASN A 239 7.79 -20.74 17.08
C ASN A 239 8.51 -22.08 16.85
N GLY A 240 9.08 -22.25 15.65
CA GLY A 240 9.81 -23.46 15.24
C GLY A 240 8.94 -24.67 14.89
N THR A 241 7.61 -24.58 15.03
CA THR A 241 6.69 -25.68 14.73
C THR A 241 5.95 -25.43 13.42
N PHE A 242 5.87 -26.42 12.53
CA PHE A 242 5.12 -26.27 11.28
C PHE A 242 3.62 -26.15 11.53
N VAL A 243 2.97 -25.23 10.81
CA VAL A 243 1.52 -25.03 10.84
C VAL A 243 0.90 -25.29 9.46
N GLU A 244 -0.36 -25.72 9.45
CA GLU A 244 -1.16 -25.85 8.23
C GLU A 244 -1.72 -24.50 7.78
N LEU A 245 -1.70 -24.24 6.47
CA LEU A 245 -2.15 -22.97 5.89
C LEU A 245 -3.59 -23.07 5.36
N PRO A 246 -4.44 -22.05 5.54
CA PRO A 246 -4.16 -20.79 6.25
C PRO A 246 -4.16 -20.99 7.77
N PHE A 247 -3.21 -20.34 8.45
CA PHE A 247 -3.11 -20.32 9.91
C PHE A 247 -3.46 -18.91 10.43
N ALA A 248 -4.09 -18.82 11.60
CA ALA A 248 -4.34 -17.55 12.26
C ALA A 248 -4.19 -17.70 13.77
N GLN A 249 -3.62 -16.68 14.41
CA GLN A 249 -3.57 -16.55 15.86
C GLN A 249 -4.50 -15.42 16.27
N GLY A 250 -5.75 -15.76 16.59
CA GLY A 250 -6.79 -14.78 16.91
C GLY A 250 -6.88 -13.67 15.86
N ASP A 251 -6.95 -12.42 16.34
CA ASP A 251 -6.91 -11.21 15.52
C ASP A 251 -5.49 -10.65 15.34
N ASP A 252 -4.47 -11.29 15.89
CA ASP A 252 -3.09 -10.80 15.90
C ASP A 252 -2.46 -10.93 14.52
N PHE A 253 -2.47 -12.13 13.93
CA PHE A 253 -1.94 -12.32 12.59
C PHE A 253 -2.57 -13.49 11.85
N ARG A 254 -2.45 -13.45 10.53
CA ARG A 254 -2.83 -14.52 9.61
C ARG A 254 -1.67 -14.86 8.67
N VAL A 255 -1.44 -16.15 8.49
CA VAL A 255 -0.47 -16.72 7.57
C VAL A 255 -1.23 -17.48 6.48
N TYR A 256 -0.89 -17.26 5.22
CA TYR A 256 -1.54 -17.94 4.10
C TYR A 256 -0.62 -17.99 2.88
N ALA A 257 -0.85 -18.98 2.01
CA ALA A 257 -0.24 -19.03 0.69
C ALA A 257 -1.22 -18.47 -0.35
N SER A 258 -0.71 -17.69 -1.30
CA SER A 258 -1.47 -17.22 -2.46
C SER A 258 -0.56 -17.13 -3.68
N GLY A 259 -0.93 -17.83 -4.75
CA GLY A 259 -0.06 -18.00 -5.92
C GLY A 259 1.27 -18.64 -5.53
N VAL A 260 2.38 -18.02 -5.95
CA VAL A 260 3.75 -18.50 -5.66
C VAL A 260 4.34 -17.95 -4.37
N HIS A 261 3.56 -17.25 -3.54
CA HIS A 261 4.07 -16.56 -2.36
C HIS A 261 3.39 -17.02 -1.06
N GLY A 262 4.14 -16.99 0.02
CA GLY A 262 3.65 -17.00 1.40
C GLY A 262 3.47 -15.58 1.91
N PHE A 263 2.41 -15.36 2.68
CA PHE A 263 2.06 -14.07 3.26
C PHE A 263 1.84 -14.20 4.75
N VAL A 264 2.38 -13.24 5.49
CA VAL A 264 2.00 -12.95 6.87
C VAL A 264 1.36 -11.57 6.90
N ARG A 265 0.17 -11.46 7.49
CA ARG A 265 -0.56 -10.20 7.68
C ARG A 265 -0.89 -10.05 9.15
N THR A 266 -0.43 -8.97 9.78
CA THR A 266 -0.73 -8.67 11.19
C THR A 266 -2.01 -7.83 11.34
N ARG A 267 -2.45 -7.63 12.57
CA ARG A 267 -3.59 -6.75 12.93
C ARG A 267 -3.34 -5.31 12.54
N SER A 268 -2.10 -4.84 12.68
CA SER A 268 -1.65 -3.51 12.23
C SER A 268 -1.59 -3.38 10.70
N ASP A 269 -1.89 -4.45 9.97
CA ASP A 269 -1.82 -4.54 8.51
C ASP A 269 -0.40 -4.38 7.95
N LEU A 270 0.62 -4.69 8.76
CA LEU A 270 1.96 -5.03 8.31
C LEU A 270 1.87 -6.32 7.49
N ARG A 271 2.54 -6.36 6.34
CA ARG A 271 2.55 -7.53 5.47
C ARG A 271 3.98 -7.93 5.13
N VAL A 272 4.32 -9.18 5.43
CA VAL A 272 5.59 -9.79 5.04
C VAL A 272 5.29 -10.87 4.02
N THR A 273 6.01 -10.87 2.90
CA THR A 273 5.85 -11.86 1.82
C THR A 273 7.17 -12.51 1.49
N PHE A 274 7.16 -13.81 1.20
CA PHE A 274 8.29 -14.54 0.64
C PHE A 274 7.84 -15.46 -0.51
N ASP A 275 8.60 -15.56 -1.60
CA ASP A 275 8.29 -16.42 -2.76
C ASP A 275 8.85 -17.85 -2.65
N TRP A 276 9.34 -18.21 -1.46
CA TRP A 276 10.01 -19.49 -1.18
C TRP A 276 11.33 -19.67 -1.93
N HIS A 277 11.85 -18.61 -2.55
CA HIS A 277 13.06 -18.66 -3.35
C HIS A 277 14.02 -17.52 -2.97
N SER A 278 13.74 -16.28 -3.29
CA SER A 278 14.67 -15.15 -3.06
C SER A 278 14.00 -13.77 -3.04
N TYR A 279 12.68 -13.71 -3.22
CA TYR A 279 11.92 -12.47 -3.18
C TYR A 279 11.28 -12.32 -1.80
N ALA A 280 11.74 -11.33 -1.03
CA ALA A 280 11.14 -10.91 0.22
C ALA A 280 10.57 -9.49 0.10
N ARG A 281 9.42 -9.23 0.72
CA ARG A 281 8.79 -7.92 0.71
C ARG A 281 8.18 -7.58 2.05
N VAL A 282 8.39 -6.34 2.48
CA VAL A 282 7.75 -5.74 3.66
C VAL A 282 6.88 -4.58 3.19
N ILE A 283 5.59 -4.64 3.48
CA ILE A 283 4.66 -3.54 3.29
C ILE A 283 4.22 -3.07 4.67
N ALA A 284 4.65 -1.87 5.04
CA ALA A 284 4.29 -1.26 6.32
C ALA A 284 3.26 -0.14 6.10
N PRO A 285 2.29 0.03 7.01
CA PRO A 285 1.49 1.25 7.06
C PRO A 285 2.40 2.49 7.07
N ARG A 286 2.11 3.51 6.25
CA ARG A 286 2.88 4.78 6.22
C ARG A 286 2.95 5.47 7.58
N ALA A 287 2.05 5.08 8.45
CA ALA A 287 2.04 5.47 9.83
C ALA A 287 3.42 5.18 10.53
N TYR A 288 4.16 4.13 10.13
CA TYR A 288 5.51 3.83 10.62
C TYR A 288 6.64 4.71 10.03
N ALA A 289 6.35 5.55 9.02
CA ALA A 289 7.33 6.40 8.33
C ALA A 289 8.15 7.28 9.27
N GLY A 290 9.45 7.39 9.01
CA GLY A 290 10.43 8.14 9.83
C GLY A 290 10.74 7.53 11.19
N GLY A 291 10.27 6.29 11.44
CA GLY A 291 10.51 5.55 12.68
C GLY A 291 10.86 4.09 12.44
N LEU A 292 11.25 3.74 11.21
CA LEU A 292 11.77 2.43 10.86
C LEU A 292 13.30 2.47 10.81
N CYS A 293 13.94 1.32 10.85
CA CYS A 293 15.34 1.16 10.50
C CYS A 293 15.63 -0.28 10.04
N GLY A 294 16.85 -0.52 9.56
CA GLY A 294 17.30 -1.77 8.94
C GLY A 294 17.77 -1.55 7.51
N LEU A 295 17.97 -2.64 6.78
CA LEU A 295 18.31 -2.61 5.35
C LEU A 295 17.25 -1.89 4.49
N CYS A 296 16.02 -1.76 4.97
CA CYS A 296 14.95 -1.07 4.25
C CYS A 296 14.93 0.46 4.43
N GLY A 297 15.87 1.06 5.17
CA GLY A 297 15.86 2.50 5.43
C GLY A 297 14.86 2.91 6.52
N ASP A 298 14.64 4.21 6.68
CA ASP A 298 13.79 4.77 7.75
C ASP A 298 12.38 5.21 7.30
N ALA A 299 12.16 5.23 5.98
CA ALA A 299 10.90 5.57 5.34
C ALA A 299 10.44 7.02 5.59
N ASP A 300 11.36 7.97 5.70
CA ASP A 300 11.05 9.40 5.91
C ASP A 300 10.70 10.16 4.61
N GLY A 301 10.97 9.54 3.45
CA GLY A 301 10.70 10.09 2.12
C GLY A 301 11.93 10.63 1.40
N ASP A 302 13.13 10.54 1.98
CA ASP A 302 14.40 10.97 1.39
C ASP A 302 15.32 9.76 1.08
N PRO A 303 15.34 9.25 -0.16
CA PRO A 303 16.19 8.10 -0.50
C PRO A 303 17.70 8.40 -0.38
N ALA A 304 18.13 9.66 -0.23
CA ALA A 304 19.55 9.98 -0.13
C ALA A 304 20.16 9.64 1.24
N ASN A 305 19.34 9.47 2.28
CA ASN A 305 19.80 9.18 3.63
C ASN A 305 19.72 7.68 4.00
N ASP A 306 19.05 6.88 3.17
CA ASP A 306 18.78 5.47 3.42
C ASP A 306 20.05 4.60 3.46
N VAL A 307 21.10 4.99 2.73
CA VAL A 307 22.46 4.41 2.80
C VAL A 307 23.45 5.54 3.10
N PRO A 308 23.59 5.94 4.38
CA PRO A 308 24.42 7.07 4.76
C PRO A 308 25.89 6.77 4.46
N GLY A 309 26.60 7.77 3.92
CA GLY A 309 28.02 7.68 3.59
C GLY A 309 28.34 7.03 2.24
N GLY A 310 27.33 6.53 1.52
CA GLY A 310 27.49 6.03 0.14
C GLY A 310 28.26 4.71 0.02
N ASP A 311 28.47 3.99 1.12
CA ASP A 311 29.03 2.63 1.14
C ASP A 311 27.93 1.63 1.55
N PRO A 312 27.26 0.98 0.56
CA PRO A 312 26.21 0.01 0.83
C PRO A 312 26.68 -1.21 1.62
N VAL A 313 27.96 -1.60 1.48
CA VAL A 313 28.51 -2.79 2.15
C VAL A 313 28.70 -2.49 3.63
N ALA A 314 29.37 -1.39 3.97
CA ALA A 314 29.56 -0.99 5.36
C ALA A 314 28.22 -0.70 6.05
N PHE A 315 27.29 -0.02 5.37
CA PHE A 315 25.94 0.22 5.87
C PHE A 315 25.20 -1.08 6.18
N ALA A 316 25.15 -2.01 5.23
CA ALA A 316 24.35 -3.21 5.38
C ALA A 316 24.96 -4.21 6.36
N ASP A 317 26.30 -4.30 6.46
CA ASP A 317 26.96 -5.14 7.46
C ASP A 317 26.70 -4.66 8.90
N ALA A 318 26.52 -3.35 9.10
CA ALA A 318 26.13 -2.79 10.40
C ALA A 318 24.75 -3.28 10.89
N TRP A 319 23.90 -3.80 9.99
CA TRP A 319 22.59 -4.38 10.31
C TRP A 319 22.63 -5.90 10.57
N LYS A 320 23.83 -6.50 10.66
CA LYS A 320 23.97 -7.91 10.99
C LYS A 320 23.47 -8.19 12.41
N VAL A 321 22.61 -9.20 12.55
CA VAL A 321 22.02 -9.61 13.84
C VAL A 321 22.44 -10.99 14.31
N ALA A 322 22.91 -11.86 13.41
CA ALA A 322 23.48 -13.15 13.80
C ALA A 322 24.44 -13.69 12.73
N ASP A 323 25.47 -14.41 13.20
CA ASP A 323 26.34 -15.22 12.35
C ASP A 323 25.72 -16.61 12.14
N VAL A 324 25.91 -17.16 10.94
CA VAL A 324 25.56 -18.52 10.54
C VAL A 324 26.76 -19.19 9.87
N PRO A 325 26.83 -20.53 9.75
CA PRO A 325 27.94 -21.18 9.06
C PRO A 325 28.15 -20.62 7.64
N GLY A 326 29.32 -20.04 7.38
CA GLY A 326 29.64 -19.39 6.10
C GLY A 326 29.25 -17.91 5.98
N CYS A 327 28.86 -17.28 7.10
CA CYS A 327 28.58 -15.84 7.16
C CYS A 327 29.82 -15.00 6.82
N SER A 328 29.62 -14.03 5.93
CA SER A 328 30.56 -12.97 5.57
C SER A 328 29.80 -11.68 5.24
N ALA A 329 30.42 -10.53 5.54
CA ALA A 329 29.91 -9.19 5.27
C ALA A 329 29.73 -8.88 3.76
N GLY A 330 30.27 -9.75 2.91
CA GLY A 330 30.21 -9.65 1.47
C GLY A 330 30.94 -10.83 0.88
N CYS A 331 31.16 -10.82 -0.43
CA CYS A 331 31.99 -11.83 -1.05
C CYS A 331 33.47 -11.59 -0.67
N ALA A 332 34.04 -12.53 0.09
CA ALA A 332 35.44 -12.53 0.48
C ALA A 332 36.25 -13.42 -0.48
N GLY A 333 37.13 -12.81 -1.30
CA GLY A 333 38.00 -13.50 -2.27
C GLY A 333 37.71 -13.13 -3.73
N ASP A 334 37.94 -14.07 -4.66
CA ASP A 334 37.66 -13.92 -6.09
C ASP A 334 36.15 -14.04 -6.36
N CYS A 335 35.45 -12.95 -6.17
CA CYS A 335 34.08 -12.82 -6.65
C CYS A 335 34.12 -12.79 -8.17
N ALA A 336 33.42 -13.70 -8.84
CA ALA A 336 33.19 -13.55 -10.26
C ALA A 336 32.44 -12.22 -10.43
N VAL A 337 33.12 -11.22 -10.99
CA VAL A 337 32.49 -9.96 -11.39
C VAL A 337 32.01 -10.16 -12.80
N CYS A 338 30.71 -10.06 -13.02
CA CYS A 338 30.17 -9.85 -14.34
C CYS A 338 30.52 -8.42 -14.79
N ASP A 339 31.63 -8.29 -15.50
CA ASP A 339 31.99 -7.01 -16.13
C ASP A 339 30.99 -6.64 -17.24
N GLU A 340 31.01 -5.38 -17.66
CA GLU A 340 30.07 -4.88 -18.68
C GLU A 340 30.14 -5.65 -20.01
N ALA A 341 31.32 -6.15 -20.38
CA ALA A 341 31.48 -6.93 -21.61
C ALA A 341 30.75 -8.28 -21.52
N ARG A 342 30.80 -8.94 -20.35
CA ARG A 342 30.06 -10.17 -20.06
C ARG A 342 28.57 -9.93 -19.80
N LYS A 343 28.20 -8.77 -19.25
CA LYS A 343 26.80 -8.40 -18.96
C LYS A 343 26.01 -8.02 -20.22
N ALA A 344 26.64 -7.30 -21.15
CA ALA A 344 25.97 -6.71 -22.32
C ALA A 344 25.10 -7.68 -23.14
N PRO A 345 25.50 -8.94 -23.41
CA PRO A 345 24.67 -9.89 -24.16
C PRO A 345 23.30 -10.18 -23.51
N TYR A 346 23.21 -10.13 -22.18
CA TYR A 346 21.99 -10.46 -21.44
C TYR A 346 20.92 -9.37 -21.51
N ARG A 347 21.27 -8.14 -21.91
CA ARG A 347 20.33 -7.03 -22.14
C ARG A 347 19.51 -7.18 -23.43
N GLY A 348 19.79 -8.19 -24.25
CA GLY A 348 19.06 -8.45 -25.48
C GLY A 348 17.58 -8.75 -25.26
N ALA A 349 16.75 -8.46 -26.27
CA ALA A 349 15.28 -8.59 -26.20
C ALA A 349 14.77 -10.03 -25.96
N GLY A 350 15.59 -11.06 -26.22
CA GLY A 350 15.27 -12.46 -25.93
C GLY A 350 15.61 -12.90 -24.50
N LEU A 351 16.27 -12.04 -23.73
CA LEU A 351 16.69 -12.26 -22.34
C LEU A 351 16.17 -11.08 -21.50
N CYS A 352 16.99 -10.39 -20.73
CA CYS A 352 16.52 -9.37 -19.80
C CYS A 352 15.84 -8.17 -20.47
N GLY A 353 16.21 -7.86 -21.72
CA GLY A 353 15.54 -6.81 -22.50
C GLY A 353 14.05 -7.05 -22.75
N LEU A 354 13.57 -8.29 -22.58
CA LEU A 354 12.15 -8.63 -22.70
C LEU A 354 11.28 -7.83 -21.71
N LEU A 355 11.83 -7.40 -20.56
CA LEU A 355 11.12 -6.60 -19.57
C LEU A 355 10.71 -5.22 -20.10
N ALA A 356 11.46 -4.69 -21.07
CA ALA A 356 11.18 -3.44 -21.77
C ALA A 356 10.28 -3.64 -23.00
N GLY A 357 9.80 -4.87 -23.27
CA GLY A 357 8.94 -5.20 -24.40
C GLY A 357 7.61 -5.85 -24.02
N PRO A 358 6.81 -6.28 -25.00
CA PRO A 358 5.65 -7.15 -24.76
C PRO A 358 6.07 -8.47 -24.08
N PRO A 359 5.28 -9.02 -23.15
CA PRO A 359 3.93 -8.64 -22.76
C PRO A 359 3.84 -7.57 -21.65
N PHE A 360 4.94 -6.91 -21.31
CA PHE A 360 5.02 -6.04 -20.13
C PHE A 360 4.71 -4.57 -20.37
N ALA A 361 4.34 -4.19 -21.59
CA ALA A 361 4.05 -2.81 -22.00
C ALA A 361 3.06 -2.08 -21.08
N ALA A 362 2.04 -2.78 -20.57
CA ALA A 362 1.06 -2.20 -19.64
C ALA A 362 1.68 -1.74 -18.31
N CYS A 363 2.87 -2.25 -17.97
CA CYS A 363 3.58 -1.91 -16.74
C CYS A 363 4.42 -0.63 -16.84
N HIS A 364 4.95 -0.34 -18.03
CA HIS A 364 5.99 0.68 -18.23
C HIS A 364 5.54 2.08 -17.80
N ALA A 365 4.24 2.38 -17.92
CA ALA A 365 3.68 3.66 -17.48
C ALA A 365 3.72 3.84 -15.95
N ALA A 366 3.72 2.75 -15.19
CA ALA A 366 3.77 2.79 -13.72
C ALA A 366 5.16 2.46 -13.16
N LEU A 367 5.96 1.68 -13.90
CA LEU A 367 7.23 1.15 -13.43
C LEU A 367 8.26 1.14 -14.57
N ASP A 368 9.32 1.92 -14.41
CA ASP A 368 10.45 1.93 -15.33
C ASP A 368 11.10 0.54 -15.38
N PRO A 369 11.17 -0.13 -16.54
CA PRO A 369 11.81 -1.44 -16.67
C PRO A 369 13.34 -1.37 -16.60
N ALA A 370 13.98 -0.23 -16.88
CA ALA A 370 15.45 -0.17 -17.03
C ALA A 370 16.22 -0.69 -15.80
N PRO A 371 15.86 -0.33 -14.55
CA PRO A 371 16.54 -0.86 -13.36
C PRO A 371 16.34 -2.38 -13.19
N PHE A 372 15.23 -2.94 -13.66
CA PHE A 372 14.99 -4.39 -13.60
C PHE A 372 15.70 -5.15 -14.72
N VAL A 373 15.90 -4.51 -15.88
CA VAL A 373 16.73 -5.05 -16.96
C VAL A 373 18.18 -5.16 -16.51
N GLU A 374 18.69 -4.15 -15.79
CA GLU A 374 20.05 -4.15 -15.27
C GLU A 374 20.27 -5.23 -14.20
N ASP A 375 19.40 -5.33 -13.21
CA ASP A 375 19.43 -6.41 -12.20
C ASP A 375 19.40 -7.76 -12.92
N CYS A 376 18.40 -8.02 -13.76
CA CYS A 376 18.32 -9.27 -14.52
C CYS A 376 19.60 -9.60 -15.29
N ALA A 377 20.20 -8.62 -15.97
CA ALA A 377 21.40 -8.86 -16.76
C ALA A 377 22.59 -9.20 -15.86
N PHE A 378 22.66 -8.60 -14.68
CA PHE A 378 23.64 -8.94 -13.65
C PHE A 378 23.42 -10.37 -13.13
N ASP A 379 22.24 -10.72 -12.62
CA ASP A 379 21.93 -12.05 -12.07
C ASP A 379 22.23 -13.14 -13.11
N VAL A 380 21.71 -13.00 -14.32
CA VAL A 380 21.84 -14.01 -15.38
C VAL A 380 23.31 -14.19 -15.77
N CYS A 381 24.09 -13.10 -15.79
CA CYS A 381 25.50 -13.16 -16.09
C CYS A 381 26.32 -13.85 -14.98
N GLN A 382 26.05 -13.53 -13.71
CA GLN A 382 26.72 -14.14 -12.57
C GLN A 382 26.53 -15.67 -12.52
N TYR A 383 25.41 -16.14 -13.06
CA TYR A 383 25.07 -17.56 -13.20
C TYR A 383 25.31 -18.12 -14.60
N GLY A 384 26.16 -17.49 -15.43
CA GLY A 384 26.57 -18.06 -16.71
C GLY A 384 25.40 -18.33 -17.68
N GLY A 385 24.34 -17.52 -17.62
CA GLY A 385 23.18 -17.65 -18.50
C GLY A 385 22.10 -18.61 -18.03
N HIS A 386 22.12 -19.07 -16.76
CA HIS A 386 21.09 -19.97 -16.28
C HIS A 386 19.69 -19.34 -16.33
N HIS A 387 18.77 -20.05 -16.99
CA HIS A 387 17.42 -19.58 -17.29
C HIS A 387 16.51 -19.43 -16.06
N ASP A 388 16.82 -20.10 -14.95
CA ASP A 388 16.09 -19.93 -13.68
C ASP A 388 16.29 -18.53 -13.09
N MET A 389 17.48 -17.92 -13.25
CA MET A 389 17.75 -16.55 -12.85
C MET A 389 16.95 -15.54 -13.68
N LEU A 390 16.89 -15.73 -15.00
CA LEU A 390 16.03 -14.93 -15.87
C LEU A 390 14.58 -14.99 -15.38
N CYS A 391 14.08 -16.18 -15.07
CA CYS A 391 12.71 -16.36 -14.61
C CYS A 391 12.43 -15.79 -13.22
N ALA A 392 13.42 -15.76 -12.34
CA ALA A 392 13.32 -15.09 -11.05
C ALA A 392 13.21 -13.58 -11.24
N ALA A 393 14.06 -12.99 -12.09
CA ALA A 393 14.03 -11.56 -12.40
C ALA A 393 12.71 -11.12 -13.07
N VAL A 394 12.21 -11.91 -14.03
CA VAL A 394 10.91 -11.64 -14.66
C VAL A 394 9.77 -11.74 -13.64
N ALA A 395 9.79 -12.73 -12.75
CA ALA A 395 8.79 -12.86 -11.70
C ALA A 395 8.82 -11.68 -10.71
N ALA A 396 10.00 -11.15 -10.40
CA ALA A 396 10.16 -9.96 -9.56
C ALA A 396 9.55 -8.71 -10.22
N TYR A 397 9.81 -8.47 -11.51
CA TYR A 397 9.20 -7.37 -12.25
C TYR A 397 7.68 -7.48 -12.31
N VAL A 398 7.16 -8.67 -12.59
CA VAL A 398 5.71 -8.96 -12.60
C VAL A 398 5.09 -8.69 -11.23
N ALA A 399 5.74 -9.11 -10.14
CA ALA A 399 5.26 -8.88 -8.78
C ALA A 399 5.20 -7.38 -8.46
N ALA A 400 6.23 -6.62 -8.82
CA ALA A 400 6.26 -5.16 -8.67
C ALA A 400 5.14 -4.49 -9.51
N CYS A 401 4.88 -5.00 -10.71
CA CYS A 401 3.81 -4.51 -11.57
C CYS A 401 2.42 -4.72 -10.96
N GLN A 402 2.13 -5.95 -10.52
CA GLN A 402 0.86 -6.33 -9.91
C GLN A 402 0.59 -5.55 -8.62
N GLN A 403 1.64 -5.18 -7.90
CA GLN A 403 1.53 -4.32 -6.72
C GLN A 403 0.97 -2.93 -7.06
N ARG A 404 1.21 -2.41 -8.27
CA ARG A 404 0.60 -1.15 -8.74
C ARG A 404 -0.86 -1.32 -9.17
N GLY A 405 -1.46 -2.49 -8.96
CA GLY A 405 -2.83 -2.81 -9.34
C GLY A 405 -3.00 -3.15 -10.81
N LEU A 406 -1.89 -3.27 -11.56
CA LEU A 406 -1.91 -3.58 -12.98
C LEU A 406 -2.03 -5.09 -13.21
N ARG A 407 -2.98 -5.47 -14.07
CA ARG A 407 -3.19 -6.88 -14.44
C ARG A 407 -2.46 -7.14 -15.74
N LEU A 408 -1.39 -7.92 -15.66
CA LEU A 408 -0.68 -8.41 -16.83
C LEU A 408 -1.41 -9.63 -17.41
N GLY A 409 -1.40 -9.77 -18.73
CA GLY A 409 -1.84 -10.99 -19.41
C GLY A 409 -0.91 -12.17 -19.12
N PRO A 410 -1.19 -13.36 -19.70
CA PRO A 410 -0.29 -14.51 -19.59
C PRO A 410 1.09 -14.15 -20.14
N TRP A 411 2.11 -14.21 -19.28
CA TRP A 411 3.50 -13.95 -19.64
C TRP A 411 4.37 -15.20 -19.57
N ARG A 412 3.92 -16.25 -18.88
CA ARG A 412 4.57 -17.55 -18.91
C ARG A 412 4.12 -18.29 -20.17
N THR A 413 5.08 -18.71 -20.99
CA THR A 413 4.86 -19.56 -22.17
C THR A 413 5.76 -20.80 -22.07
N PRO A 414 5.59 -21.82 -22.92
CA PRO A 414 6.52 -22.95 -22.98
C PRO A 414 7.98 -22.50 -23.19
N GLU A 415 8.18 -21.40 -23.92
CA GLU A 415 9.47 -20.79 -24.24
C GLU A 415 9.93 -19.78 -23.17
N LEU A 416 9.00 -19.17 -22.42
CA LEU A 416 9.29 -18.19 -21.38
C LEU A 416 8.78 -18.66 -20.01
N CYS A 417 9.69 -19.17 -19.19
CA CYS A 417 9.45 -19.43 -17.76
C CYS A 417 8.26 -20.35 -17.44
N SER A 418 8.15 -21.47 -18.15
CA SER A 418 7.11 -22.48 -17.95
C SER A 418 7.07 -23.03 -16.51
N GLU A 419 5.87 -23.29 -16.00
CA GLU A 419 5.66 -23.75 -14.62
C GLU A 419 6.15 -25.20 -14.39
N ALA A 420 6.32 -25.99 -15.46
CA ALA A 420 6.68 -27.41 -15.39
C ALA A 420 8.12 -27.69 -14.94
N GLN A 421 9.00 -26.69 -14.85
CA GLN A 421 10.42 -26.89 -14.58
C GLN A 421 10.78 -26.99 -13.08
N ARG A 422 9.89 -26.60 -12.15
CA ARG A 422 10.17 -26.66 -10.69
C ARG A 422 10.10 -28.06 -10.07
N GLY A 423 9.64 -29.09 -10.80
CA GLY A 423 9.38 -30.43 -10.25
C GLY A 423 10.31 -31.57 -10.71
N ARG A 424 11.31 -31.33 -11.58
CA ARG A 424 12.08 -32.41 -12.23
C ARG A 424 13.50 -32.68 -11.72
N ARG A 425 13.94 -32.09 -10.61
CA ARG A 425 15.21 -32.47 -9.95
C ARG A 425 14.97 -33.38 -8.76
N GLY A 426 14.60 -34.63 -9.04
CA GLY A 426 14.34 -35.66 -8.03
C GLY A 426 14.21 -37.07 -8.61
N GLY A 427 14.96 -37.39 -9.66
CA GLY A 427 14.87 -38.71 -10.30
C GLY A 427 15.92 -38.91 -11.39
N ALA A 428 17.18 -39.08 -11.00
CA ALA A 428 18.15 -39.70 -11.90
C ALA A 428 17.76 -41.19 -12.03
N SER A 429 17.07 -41.50 -13.13
CA SER A 429 16.81 -42.87 -13.57
C SER A 429 18.15 -43.56 -13.86
N LYS A 430 18.56 -44.48 -12.97
CA LYS A 430 19.60 -45.45 -13.27
C LYS A 430 19.04 -46.45 -14.30
N THR A 431 19.25 -46.20 -15.58
CA THR A 431 19.21 -47.26 -16.59
C THR A 431 20.61 -47.84 -16.73
N GLY A 432 20.85 -48.96 -16.04
CA GLY A 432 22.07 -49.73 -16.17
C GLY A 432 22.14 -50.40 -17.53
N SER A 433 23.16 -50.06 -18.32
CA SER A 433 23.59 -50.84 -19.48
C SER A 433 24.44 -52.02 -18.99
N ARG A 434 23.88 -53.23 -19.01
CA ARG A 434 24.66 -54.48 -18.92
C ARG A 434 25.43 -54.64 -20.24
N GLY A 435 26.76 -54.53 -20.17
CA GLY A 435 27.64 -54.99 -21.25
C GLY A 435 27.75 -56.52 -21.27
N PRO A 436 27.97 -57.15 -22.44
CA PRO A 436 28.08 -58.60 -22.53
C PRO A 436 29.45 -59.08 -22.04
N VAL A 437 29.43 -60.13 -21.22
CA VAL A 437 30.61 -60.90 -20.82
C VAL A 437 31.05 -61.74 -22.00
N ALA A 438 32.27 -61.52 -22.49
CA ALA A 438 32.93 -62.41 -23.46
C ALA A 438 33.79 -63.42 -22.70
N SER A 439 33.48 -64.70 -22.89
CA SER A 439 34.34 -65.81 -22.50
C SER A 439 35.48 -65.98 -23.52
N LYS A 440 36.73 -65.90 -23.06
CA LYS A 440 37.81 -66.88 -23.28
C LYS A 440 39.08 -66.44 -22.58
#